data_AF-A0A1M3Q4L0-F1
#
_entry.id   AF-A0A1M3Q4L0-F1
#
_cell.length_a   1.000
_cell.length_b   1.000
_cell.length_c   1.000
_cell.angle_alpha   90.00
_cell.angle_beta   90.00
_cell.angle_gamma   90.00
#
_symmetry.space_group_name_H-M   'P 1'
#
loop_
_entity.id
_entity.type
_entity.pdbx_description
1 polymer ?
#
loop_
_entity_poly.entity_id
_entity_poly.type
_entity_poly.pdbx_seq_one_letter_code
_entity_poly.pdbx_strand_id
1 'polypeptide(L)'
;MSAETVKALSAGGYSLYGFKGVKTKARGGRPLVWFKSVDFGLDTEVSWEVQYKAYTSRSEIIPNGQIKGLSSYAADLGQKLEVRTPQGTGTVVAGTKGVISIENLTETLVTCGISEVVDGKAQPLCAFPLYGNGLDAIVPIQKVMLTFATDEVHTGTVIEKAYSQSILIDLTSDAHQKVSYDINKGWSWGGFSWAQTVRPSADVVPLLIETSASF
;
A
#
# COMPACT_ATOMS: atom_id res chain seq x y z
N MET A 1 21.51 10.02 -0.47
CA MET A 1 22.36 8.89 -0.01
C MET A 1 23.81 9.20 -0.33
N SER A 2 24.79 8.55 0.31
CA SER A 2 26.21 8.67 -0.09
C SER A 2 26.53 7.77 -1.28
N ALA A 3 27.62 8.05 -2.00
CA ALA A 3 28.08 7.22 -3.12
C ALA A 3 28.41 5.78 -2.68
N GLU A 4 28.97 5.62 -1.48
CA GLU A 4 29.29 4.32 -0.89
C GLU A 4 28.02 3.53 -0.59
N THR A 5 26.98 4.19 -0.05
CA THR A 5 25.67 3.56 0.21
C THR A 5 25.03 3.11 -1.09
N VAL A 6 24.98 3.95 -2.11
CA VAL A 6 24.39 3.61 -3.42
C VAL A 6 25.13 2.42 -4.03
N LYS A 7 26.48 2.47 -4.06
CA LYS A 7 27.31 1.37 -4.57
C LYS A 7 27.04 0.06 -3.83
N ALA A 8 26.96 0.10 -2.50
CA ALA A 8 26.71 -1.09 -1.68
C ALA A 8 25.31 -1.68 -1.93
N LEU A 9 24.28 -0.84 -2.02
CA LEU A 9 22.91 -1.27 -2.31
C LEU A 9 22.81 -1.90 -3.71
N SER A 10 23.34 -1.25 -4.74
CA SER A 10 23.33 -1.77 -6.11
C SER A 10 24.11 -3.08 -6.23
N ALA A 11 25.31 -3.17 -5.65
CA ALA A 11 26.11 -4.38 -5.68
C ALA A 11 25.50 -5.52 -4.84
N GLY A 12 24.76 -5.18 -3.79
CA GLY A 12 24.05 -6.13 -2.92
C GLY A 12 22.71 -6.60 -3.46
N GLY A 13 22.27 -6.13 -4.64
CA GLY A 13 20.98 -6.51 -5.22
C GLY A 13 19.77 -5.96 -4.46
N TYR A 14 19.92 -4.84 -3.76
CA TYR A 14 18.81 -4.22 -3.04
C TYR A 14 17.82 -3.56 -4.01
N SER A 15 16.54 -3.59 -3.63
CA SER A 15 15.49 -2.77 -4.21
C SER A 15 14.88 -1.85 -3.15
N LEU A 16 14.42 -0.68 -3.56
CA LEU A 16 13.57 0.19 -2.75
C LEU A 16 12.11 -0.24 -2.93
N TYR A 17 11.43 -0.54 -1.84
CA TYR A 17 10.02 -0.88 -1.81
C TYR A 17 9.23 0.19 -1.06
N GLY A 18 8.01 0.45 -1.56
CA GLY A 18 7.07 1.34 -0.91
C GLY A 18 5.73 0.71 -0.60
N PHE A 19 5.10 1.24 0.44
CA PHE A 19 3.76 0.87 0.89
C PHE A 19 2.98 2.15 1.18
N LYS A 20 1.66 2.14 0.94
CA LYS A 20 0.77 3.24 1.34
C LYS A 20 -0.20 2.79 2.41
N GLY A 21 -0.45 3.69 3.35
CA GLY A 21 -1.41 3.49 4.39
C GLY A 21 -2.84 3.67 3.88
N VAL A 22 -3.76 2.93 4.49
CA VAL A 22 -5.20 3.15 4.38
C VAL A 22 -5.83 3.15 5.78
N LYS A 23 -6.96 3.86 5.89
CA LYS A 23 -7.84 3.87 7.05
C LYS A 23 -9.14 3.13 6.71
N THR A 24 -9.62 2.30 7.61
CA THR A 24 -10.81 1.47 7.39
C THR A 24 -11.53 1.12 8.70
N LYS A 25 -12.74 0.57 8.57
CA LYS A 25 -13.46 -0.14 9.63
C LYS A 25 -13.34 -1.66 9.51
N ALA A 26 -12.95 -2.15 8.33
CA ALA A 26 -12.83 -3.56 8.05
C ALA A 26 -11.66 -4.16 8.83
N ARG A 27 -11.84 -5.39 9.31
CA ARG A 27 -10.78 -6.16 9.97
C ARG A 27 -10.16 -7.13 8.95
N GLY A 28 -8.96 -7.62 9.26
CA GLY A 28 -8.28 -8.59 8.41
C GLY A 28 -7.57 -7.99 7.21
N GLY A 29 -7.49 -6.66 7.11
CA GLY A 29 -6.70 -5.97 6.09
C GLY A 29 -5.22 -6.30 6.15
N ARG A 30 -4.57 -6.32 4.99
CA ARG A 30 -3.12 -6.46 4.85
C ARG A 30 -2.56 -5.42 3.89
N PRO A 31 -1.43 -4.78 4.24
CA PRO A 31 -0.75 -3.89 3.31
C PRO A 31 -0.04 -4.70 2.23
N LEU A 32 0.08 -4.11 1.06
CA LEU A 32 0.71 -4.71 -0.10
C LEU A 32 1.88 -3.84 -0.57
N VAL A 33 2.88 -4.47 -1.19
CA VAL A 33 3.93 -3.73 -1.88
C VAL A 33 3.29 -2.90 -3.00
N TRP A 34 3.36 -1.59 -2.85
CA TRP A 34 2.73 -0.63 -3.76
C TRP A 34 3.67 -0.31 -4.94
N PHE A 35 4.96 -0.10 -4.68
CA PHE A 35 5.96 0.03 -5.73
C PHE A 35 7.26 -0.67 -5.38
N LYS A 36 8.05 -0.93 -6.42
CA LYS A 36 9.43 -1.43 -6.37
C LYS A 36 10.26 -0.57 -7.32
N SER A 37 11.41 -0.10 -6.86
CA SER A 37 12.40 0.55 -7.72
C SER A 37 13.78 -0.05 -7.49
N VAL A 38 14.49 -0.30 -8.60
CA VAL A 38 15.94 -0.57 -8.61
C VAL A 38 16.74 0.67 -9.02
N ASP A 39 16.04 1.73 -9.42
CA ASP A 39 16.61 2.98 -9.90
C ASP A 39 16.67 3.97 -8.73
N PHE A 40 17.72 3.86 -7.93
CA PHE A 40 18.01 4.76 -6.82
C PHE A 40 19.46 5.27 -6.91
N GLY A 41 19.68 6.51 -6.45
CA GLY A 41 20.96 7.19 -6.60
C GLY A 41 21.32 8.08 -5.42
N LEU A 42 22.20 9.06 -5.66
CA LEU A 42 22.56 10.04 -4.63
C LEU A 42 21.31 10.81 -4.17
N ASP A 43 20.47 11.19 -5.14
CA ASP A 43 19.12 11.69 -4.95
C ASP A 43 18.15 10.73 -5.65
N THR A 44 17.12 10.31 -4.93
CA THR A 44 16.04 9.46 -5.44
C THR A 44 14.73 10.20 -5.18
N GLU A 45 14.00 10.50 -6.25
CA GLU A 45 12.66 11.05 -6.14
C GLU A 45 11.65 9.90 -6.16
N VAL A 46 10.70 9.93 -5.22
CA VAL A 46 9.55 9.03 -5.19
C VAL A 46 8.31 9.91 -5.25
N SER A 47 7.65 9.91 -6.41
CA SER A 47 6.45 10.69 -6.67
C SER A 47 5.38 9.82 -7.31
N TRP A 48 4.12 10.23 -7.17
CA TRP A 48 2.96 9.52 -7.71
C TRP A 48 1.82 10.51 -7.96
N GLU A 49 0.92 10.14 -8.85
CA GLU A 49 -0.34 10.84 -9.04
C GLU A 49 -1.46 10.11 -8.34
N VAL A 50 -2.37 10.88 -7.75
CA VAL A 50 -3.55 10.33 -7.08
C VAL A 50 -4.58 9.93 -8.13
N GLN A 51 -4.55 8.66 -8.50
CA GLN A 51 -5.52 8.04 -9.40
C GLN A 51 -5.94 6.68 -8.83
N TYR A 52 -7.06 6.67 -8.11
CA TYR A 52 -7.52 5.48 -7.41
C TYR A 52 -8.35 4.56 -8.30
N LYS A 53 -8.28 3.27 -7.99
CA LYS A 53 -9.20 2.26 -8.46
C LYS A 53 -9.68 1.40 -7.30
N ALA A 54 -10.93 0.97 -7.34
CA ALA A 54 -11.41 -0.14 -6.53
C ALA A 54 -11.13 -1.44 -7.27
N TYR A 55 -10.78 -2.51 -6.56
CA TYR A 55 -10.57 -3.80 -7.19
C TYR A 55 -11.14 -4.98 -6.40
N THR A 56 -11.36 -6.07 -7.12
CA THR A 56 -11.56 -7.42 -6.54
C THR A 56 -10.56 -8.41 -7.12
N SER A 57 -10.32 -9.50 -6.41
CA SER A 57 -9.43 -10.60 -6.80
C SER A 57 -9.91 -11.91 -6.19
N ARG A 58 -9.44 -13.03 -6.76
CA ARG A 58 -9.59 -14.39 -6.23
C ARG A 58 -8.35 -14.88 -5.48
N SER A 59 -7.27 -14.09 -5.43
CA SER A 59 -6.08 -14.42 -4.65
C SER A 59 -6.43 -14.51 -3.17
N GLU A 60 -5.89 -15.52 -2.50
CA GLU A 60 -5.91 -15.61 -1.05
C GLU A 60 -4.98 -14.57 -0.42
N ILE A 61 -5.36 -14.07 0.75
CA ILE A 61 -4.55 -13.15 1.54
C ILE A 61 -3.71 -14.00 2.50
N ILE A 62 -2.48 -14.32 2.07
CA ILE A 62 -1.52 -15.09 2.86
C ILE A 62 -0.18 -14.35 2.96
N PRO A 63 0.58 -14.50 4.04
CA PRO A 63 1.89 -13.86 4.18
C PRO A 63 2.83 -14.19 3.01
N ASN A 64 3.47 -13.16 2.44
CA ASN A 64 4.32 -13.25 1.24
C ASN A 64 3.62 -13.75 -0.04
N GLY A 65 2.30 -13.96 0.00
CA GLY A 65 1.49 -14.24 -1.19
C GLY A 65 1.24 -12.99 -2.02
N GLN A 66 1.03 -13.16 -3.32
CA GLN A 66 0.75 -12.06 -4.24
C GLN A 66 -0.74 -11.98 -4.60
N ILE A 67 -1.31 -10.78 -4.43
CA ILE A 67 -2.64 -10.46 -4.93
C ILE A 67 -2.54 -10.12 -6.42
N LYS A 68 -3.14 -10.95 -7.26
CA LYS A 68 -3.07 -10.87 -8.73
C LYS A 68 -4.44 -11.06 -9.37
N GLY A 69 -4.53 -10.89 -10.70
CA GLY A 69 -5.78 -11.08 -11.44
C GLY A 69 -6.87 -10.09 -11.02
N LEU A 70 -6.51 -8.82 -10.89
CA LEU A 70 -7.40 -7.79 -10.36
C LEU A 70 -8.49 -7.43 -11.38
N SER A 71 -9.76 -7.50 -10.98
CA SER A 71 -10.83 -6.78 -11.67
C SER A 71 -10.85 -5.36 -11.12
N SER A 72 -10.25 -4.41 -11.84
CA SER A 72 -10.03 -3.03 -11.37
C SER A 72 -10.94 -2.03 -12.07
N TYR A 73 -11.50 -1.11 -11.31
CA TYR A 73 -12.47 -0.11 -11.76
C TYR A 73 -12.01 1.27 -11.28
N ALA A 74 -11.99 2.26 -12.18
CA ALA A 74 -11.75 3.65 -11.79
C ALA A 74 -12.78 4.05 -10.73
N ALA A 75 -12.29 4.55 -9.59
CA ALA A 75 -13.14 4.91 -8.47
C ALA A 75 -12.53 6.09 -7.72
N ASP A 76 -13.29 7.18 -7.63
CA ASP A 76 -12.93 8.37 -6.88
C ASP A 76 -13.43 8.29 -5.43
N LEU A 77 -12.88 9.14 -4.56
CA LEU A 77 -13.43 9.34 -3.22
C LEU A 77 -14.90 9.79 -3.33
N GLY A 78 -15.79 9.12 -2.61
CA GLY A 78 -17.24 9.32 -2.78
C GLY A 78 -17.92 8.29 -3.65
N GLN A 79 -17.20 7.28 -4.17
CA GLN A 79 -17.76 6.24 -5.01
C GLN A 79 -17.70 4.85 -4.34
N LYS A 80 -18.54 3.96 -4.85
CA LYS A 80 -18.69 2.59 -4.37
C LYS A 80 -18.67 1.61 -5.55
N LEU A 81 -17.85 0.58 -5.48
CA LEU A 81 -17.92 -0.57 -6.38
C LEU A 81 -18.98 -1.54 -5.86
N GLU A 82 -20.05 -1.76 -6.62
CA GLU A 82 -21.03 -2.82 -6.35
C GLU A 82 -20.65 -4.07 -7.13
N VAL A 83 -20.15 -5.08 -6.43
CA VAL A 83 -19.81 -6.40 -6.97
C VAL A 83 -21.09 -7.20 -7.14
N ARG A 84 -21.37 -7.62 -8.38
CA ARG A 84 -22.65 -8.24 -8.78
C ARG A 84 -22.51 -9.67 -9.26
N THR A 85 -21.29 -10.13 -9.54
CA THR A 85 -21.05 -11.49 -10.04
C THR A 85 -20.13 -12.27 -9.08
N PRO A 86 -20.29 -13.60 -8.99
CA PRO A 86 -19.39 -14.45 -8.19
C PRO A 86 -17.92 -14.35 -8.60
N GLN A 87 -17.64 -13.92 -9.83
CA GLN A 87 -16.31 -13.68 -10.36
C GLN A 87 -15.66 -12.40 -9.79
N GLY A 88 -16.39 -11.61 -9.00
CA GLY A 88 -15.92 -10.37 -8.41
C GLY A 88 -16.12 -9.14 -9.29
N THR A 89 -16.85 -9.26 -10.40
CA THR A 89 -17.07 -8.12 -11.30
C THR A 89 -18.30 -7.30 -10.92
N GLY A 90 -18.28 -6.02 -11.27
CA GLY A 90 -19.27 -5.06 -10.79
C GLY A 90 -19.31 -3.74 -11.55
N THR A 91 -19.96 -2.76 -10.93
CA THR A 91 -20.13 -1.40 -11.46
C THR A 91 -19.85 -0.37 -10.38
N VAL A 92 -19.21 0.74 -10.74
CA VAL A 92 -18.98 1.86 -9.83
C VAL A 92 -20.18 2.80 -9.84
N VAL A 93 -20.67 3.14 -8.65
CA VAL A 93 -21.81 4.03 -8.42
C VAL A 93 -21.44 5.08 -7.37
N ALA A 94 -22.33 6.05 -7.13
CA ALA A 94 -22.17 7.01 -6.04
C ALA A 94 -22.19 6.30 -4.67
N GLY A 95 -21.39 6.80 -3.74
CA GLY A 95 -21.23 6.27 -2.39
C GLY A 95 -21.01 7.36 -1.35
N THR A 96 -20.32 7.03 -0.27
CA THR A 96 -20.06 7.93 0.85
C THR A 96 -18.90 8.87 0.54
N LYS A 97 -19.12 10.19 0.64
CA LYS A 97 -18.09 11.23 0.41
C LYS A 97 -16.81 10.93 1.20
N GLY A 98 -15.66 11.05 0.53
CA GLY A 98 -14.34 10.88 1.14
C GLY A 98 -13.89 9.42 1.29
N VAL A 99 -14.69 8.45 0.84
CA VAL A 99 -14.42 7.02 0.99
C VAL A 99 -14.54 6.33 -0.36
N ILE A 100 -13.69 5.34 -0.63
CA ILE A 100 -13.94 4.35 -1.67
C ILE A 100 -14.47 3.09 -0.98
N SER A 101 -15.68 2.68 -1.36
CA SER A 101 -16.29 1.48 -0.79
C SER A 101 -16.37 0.35 -1.80
N ILE A 102 -16.29 -0.89 -1.33
CA ILE A 102 -16.60 -2.07 -2.14
C ILE A 102 -17.69 -2.86 -1.42
N GLU A 103 -18.82 -3.03 -2.09
CA GLU A 103 -19.98 -3.78 -1.61
C GLU A 103 -20.12 -5.07 -2.40
N ASN A 104 -20.23 -6.19 -1.70
CA ASN A 104 -20.45 -7.49 -2.31
C ASN A 104 -21.92 -7.86 -2.25
N LEU A 105 -22.63 -7.69 -3.38
CA LEU A 105 -24.05 -8.05 -3.50
C LEU A 105 -24.26 -9.53 -3.84
N THR A 106 -23.19 -10.34 -3.79
CA THR A 106 -23.22 -11.78 -4.00
C THR A 106 -23.02 -12.52 -2.69
N GLU A 107 -23.13 -13.84 -2.71
CA GLU A 107 -22.82 -14.70 -1.56
C GLU A 107 -21.36 -15.18 -1.55
N THR A 108 -20.58 -14.88 -2.60
CA THR A 108 -19.25 -15.44 -2.79
C THR A 108 -18.18 -14.54 -2.18
N LEU A 109 -17.36 -15.08 -1.28
CA LEU A 109 -16.17 -14.40 -0.76
C LEU A 109 -15.22 -14.01 -1.90
N VAL A 110 -14.77 -12.77 -1.89
CA VAL A 110 -13.71 -12.23 -2.76
C VAL A 110 -12.67 -11.50 -1.92
N THR A 111 -11.47 -11.33 -2.46
CA THR A 111 -10.50 -10.35 -1.93
C THR A 111 -10.80 -9.00 -2.57
N CYS A 112 -10.83 -7.93 -1.79
CA CYS A 112 -11.03 -6.57 -2.30
C CYS A 112 -9.96 -5.61 -1.79
N GLY A 113 -9.92 -4.42 -2.38
CA GLY A 113 -9.05 -3.34 -1.93
C GLY A 113 -9.12 -2.14 -2.85
N ILE A 114 -8.24 -1.17 -2.58
CA ILE A 114 -7.97 -0.06 -3.50
C ILE A 114 -6.56 -0.17 -4.07
N SER A 115 -6.41 0.33 -5.28
CA SER A 115 -5.14 0.47 -5.97
C SER A 115 -4.93 1.91 -6.41
N GLU A 116 -3.68 2.25 -6.70
CA GLU A 116 -3.29 3.52 -7.28
C GLU A 116 -2.45 3.26 -8.54
N VAL A 117 -2.54 4.14 -9.52
CA VAL A 117 -1.79 4.00 -10.76
C VAL A 117 -0.34 4.45 -10.56
N VAL A 118 0.59 3.53 -10.75
CA VAL A 118 2.04 3.77 -10.79
C VAL A 118 2.54 3.33 -12.15
N ASP A 119 3.19 4.23 -12.90
CA ASP A 119 3.68 3.98 -14.27
C ASP A 119 2.62 3.36 -15.19
N GLY A 120 1.39 3.90 -15.13
CA GLY A 120 0.26 3.44 -15.95
C GLY A 120 -0.36 2.10 -15.50
N LYS A 121 0.16 1.46 -14.45
CA LYS A 121 -0.35 0.20 -13.91
C LYS A 121 -1.00 0.40 -12.55
N ALA A 122 -2.18 -0.17 -12.36
CA ALA A 122 -2.84 -0.15 -11.06
C ALA A 122 -2.11 -1.09 -10.08
N GLN A 123 -1.55 -0.52 -9.02
CA GLN A 123 -0.85 -1.25 -7.98
C GLN A 123 -1.69 -1.28 -6.71
N PRO A 124 -2.04 -2.45 -6.18
CA PRO A 124 -2.92 -2.55 -5.03
C PRO A 124 -2.19 -2.09 -3.76
N LEU A 125 -2.88 -1.31 -2.93
CA LEU A 125 -2.32 -0.73 -1.70
C LEU A 125 -2.54 -1.66 -0.50
N CYS A 126 -3.70 -2.32 -0.49
CA CYS A 126 -4.20 -3.13 0.62
C CYS A 126 -5.13 -4.21 0.11
N ALA A 127 -5.22 -5.34 0.81
CA ALA A 127 -6.19 -6.40 0.55
C ALA A 127 -7.02 -6.71 1.80
N PHE A 128 -8.32 -6.93 1.59
CA PHE A 128 -9.30 -7.31 2.61
C PHE A 128 -10.15 -8.50 2.14
N PRO A 129 -10.52 -9.42 3.04
CA PRO A 129 -11.54 -10.42 2.73
C PRO A 129 -12.93 -9.75 2.74
N LEU A 130 -13.62 -9.77 1.59
CA LEU A 130 -14.97 -9.22 1.43
C LEU A 130 -15.98 -10.36 1.27
N TYR A 131 -16.60 -10.71 2.40
CA TYR A 131 -17.66 -11.72 2.44
C TYR A 131 -18.90 -11.29 1.67
N GLY A 132 -19.72 -12.27 1.29
CA GLY A 132 -20.99 -12.01 0.63
C GLY A 132 -21.93 -11.15 1.47
N ASN A 133 -22.68 -10.27 0.81
CA ASN A 133 -23.51 -9.23 1.44
C ASN A 133 -22.73 -8.28 2.38
N GLY A 134 -21.39 -8.23 2.23
CA GLY A 134 -20.50 -7.38 3.01
C GLY A 134 -20.21 -6.04 2.33
N LEU A 135 -19.73 -5.09 3.13
CA LEU A 135 -19.31 -3.77 2.68
C LEU A 135 -18.00 -3.38 3.37
N ASP A 136 -16.97 -3.13 2.58
CA ASP A 136 -15.71 -2.58 3.05
C ASP A 136 -15.59 -1.11 2.62
N ALA A 137 -15.18 -0.26 3.56
CA ALA A 137 -14.98 1.16 3.37
C ALA A 137 -13.49 1.48 3.59
N ILE A 138 -12.84 2.04 2.58
CA ILE A 138 -11.39 2.27 2.58
C ILE A 138 -11.12 3.73 2.24
N VAL A 139 -10.32 4.38 3.07
CA VAL A 139 -9.84 5.76 2.89
C VAL A 139 -8.32 5.71 2.73
N PRO A 140 -7.77 6.04 1.56
CA PRO A 140 -6.33 6.26 1.43
C PRO A 140 -5.88 7.35 2.41
N ILE A 141 -4.79 7.12 3.15
CA ILE A 141 -4.20 8.12 4.04
C ILE A 141 -2.81 8.51 3.54
N GLN A 142 -2.34 9.68 3.97
CA GLN A 142 -1.05 10.24 3.56
C GLN A 142 0.11 9.63 4.37
N LYS A 143 0.15 8.30 4.49
CA LYS A 143 1.26 7.58 5.12
C LYS A 143 1.96 6.68 4.12
N VAL A 144 3.27 6.78 4.06
CA VAL A 144 4.12 5.99 3.17
C VAL A 144 5.19 5.30 4.00
N MET A 145 5.37 4.00 3.82
CA MET A 145 6.52 3.29 4.36
C MET A 145 7.51 2.97 3.25
N LEU A 146 8.79 3.25 3.47
CA LEU A 146 9.89 2.93 2.55
C LEU A 146 10.87 1.95 3.19
N THR A 147 11.33 0.98 2.42
CA THR A 147 12.27 -0.04 2.89
C THR A 147 13.21 -0.49 1.78
N PHE A 148 14.48 -0.72 2.12
CA PHE A 148 15.44 -1.38 1.24
C PHE A 148 15.52 -2.85 1.62
N ALA A 149 15.37 -3.76 0.66
CA ALA A 149 15.50 -5.19 0.88
C ALA A 149 16.12 -5.90 -0.33
N THR A 150 16.76 -7.05 -0.08
CA THR A 150 17.37 -7.91 -1.11
C THR A 150 16.41 -8.96 -1.65
N ASP A 151 15.38 -9.32 -0.87
CA ASP A 151 14.39 -10.30 -1.30
C ASP A 151 13.65 -9.75 -2.52
N GLU A 152 13.50 -10.59 -3.54
CA GLU A 152 12.71 -10.23 -4.71
C GLU A 152 11.23 -10.30 -4.35
N VAL A 153 10.66 -9.13 -4.07
CA VAL A 153 9.24 -8.97 -3.77
C VAL A 153 8.56 -8.27 -4.93
N HIS A 154 7.45 -8.81 -5.40
CA HIS A 154 6.66 -8.18 -6.46
C HIS A 154 5.61 -7.22 -5.87
N THR A 155 5.16 -6.27 -6.69
CA THR A 155 4.02 -5.44 -6.30
C THR A 155 2.78 -6.30 -6.09
N GLY A 156 1.94 -5.91 -5.14
CA GLY A 156 0.80 -6.69 -4.70
C GLY A 156 1.13 -7.85 -3.76
N THR A 157 2.39 -8.02 -3.34
CA THR A 157 2.74 -9.00 -2.31
C THR A 157 2.33 -8.52 -0.92
N VAL A 158 1.74 -9.42 -0.13
CA VAL A 158 1.33 -9.22 1.27
C VAL A 158 2.54 -9.23 2.20
N ILE A 159 2.80 -8.09 2.85
CA ILE A 159 3.90 -7.92 3.81
C ILE A 159 3.34 -7.58 5.19
N GLU A 160 3.53 -8.46 6.15
CA GLU A 160 3.04 -8.25 7.52
C GLU A 160 4.15 -7.76 8.46
N LYS A 161 5.41 -7.99 8.10
CA LYS A 161 6.58 -7.61 8.90
C LYS A 161 7.61 -6.91 8.06
N ALA A 162 8.25 -5.89 8.62
CA ALA A 162 9.35 -5.20 7.95
C ALA A 162 10.56 -6.13 7.77
N TYR A 163 11.09 -6.25 6.55
CA TYR A 163 12.28 -7.07 6.27
C TYR A 163 13.56 -6.47 6.83
N SER A 164 13.65 -5.14 6.82
CA SER A 164 14.82 -4.38 7.27
C SER A 164 14.36 -3.13 8.03
N GLN A 165 15.32 -2.32 8.46
CA GLN A 165 14.96 -1.02 9.04
C GLN A 165 14.29 -0.18 7.96
N SER A 166 13.05 0.20 8.23
CA SER A 166 12.20 0.97 7.32
C SER A 166 11.91 2.34 7.93
N ILE A 167 11.38 3.25 7.11
CA ILE A 167 10.87 4.54 7.58
C ILE A 167 9.39 4.63 7.26
N LEU A 168 8.58 5.03 8.25
CA LEU A 168 7.19 5.43 8.05
C LEU A 168 7.15 6.95 8.04
N ILE A 169 6.57 7.52 6.97
CA ILE A 169 6.49 8.96 6.68
C ILE A 169 5.02 9.35 6.63
N ASP A 170 4.66 10.39 7.37
CA ASP A 170 3.35 11.04 7.37
C ASP A 170 3.44 12.34 6.56
N LEU A 171 2.70 12.38 5.47
CA LEU A 171 2.61 13.46 4.50
C LEU A 171 1.33 14.30 4.69
N THR A 172 0.62 14.13 5.81
CA THR A 172 -0.65 14.83 6.06
C THR A 172 -0.47 16.35 6.17
N SER A 173 0.63 16.81 6.78
CA SER A 173 0.90 18.25 6.95
C SER A 173 1.69 18.87 5.79
N ASP A 174 2.44 18.06 5.04
CA ASP A 174 3.25 18.48 3.91
C ASP A 174 3.33 17.32 2.89
N ALA A 175 2.97 17.61 1.64
CA ALA A 175 2.99 16.63 0.55
C ALA A 175 4.42 16.26 0.12
N HIS A 176 5.43 17.01 0.58
CA HIS A 176 6.84 16.78 0.26
C HIS A 176 7.65 16.59 1.55
N GLN A 177 8.40 15.49 1.61
CA GLN A 177 9.33 15.24 2.70
C GLN A 177 10.67 14.76 2.17
N LYS A 178 11.75 15.17 2.87
CA LYS A 178 13.11 14.76 2.55
C LYS A 178 13.66 13.85 3.64
N VAL A 179 14.12 12.68 3.23
CA VAL A 179 14.77 11.70 4.11
C VAL A 179 16.12 11.31 3.53
N SER A 180 17.02 10.82 4.37
CA SER A 180 18.32 10.28 3.97
C SER A 180 18.45 8.84 4.46
N TYR A 181 19.08 8.00 3.65
CA TYR A 181 19.38 6.63 3.99
C TYR A 181 20.89 6.38 3.91
N ASP A 182 21.38 5.60 4.86
CA ASP A 182 22.73 5.06 4.94
C ASP A 182 22.59 3.57 5.22
N ILE A 183 23.29 2.71 4.47
CA ILE A 183 23.11 1.25 4.57
C ILE A 183 23.44 0.68 5.97
N ASN A 184 24.34 1.34 6.71
CA ASN A 184 24.77 0.90 8.03
C ASN A 184 24.06 1.65 9.17
N LYS A 185 23.71 2.92 8.96
CA LYS A 185 23.08 3.77 10.00
C LYS A 185 21.56 3.84 9.87
N GLY A 186 21.02 3.47 8.71
CA GLY A 186 19.61 3.45 8.41
C GLY A 186 19.05 4.81 7.98
N TRP A 187 17.76 5.01 8.22
CA TRP A 187 17.01 6.20 7.83
C TRP A 187 17.21 7.36 8.80
N SER A 188 17.28 8.58 8.25
CA SER A 188 17.38 9.83 9.00
C SER A 188 16.56 10.93 8.32
N TRP A 189 15.96 11.81 9.11
CA TRP A 189 15.03 12.84 8.61
C TRP A 189 15.04 14.13 9.44
N GLY A 190 16.08 14.33 10.26
CA GLY A 190 16.18 15.50 11.14
C GLY A 190 15.40 15.38 12.47
N GLY A 191 14.77 14.23 12.75
CA GLY A 191 14.13 13.95 14.04
C GLY A 191 12.74 14.57 14.22
N PHE A 192 12.12 15.06 13.15
CA PHE A 192 10.75 15.59 13.18
C PHE A 192 9.70 14.50 13.43
N SER A 193 8.54 14.88 13.96
CA SER A 193 7.46 13.94 14.31
C SER A 193 6.72 13.32 13.14
N TRP A 194 6.90 13.85 11.92
CA TRP A 194 6.24 13.33 10.72
C TRP A 194 6.85 12.02 10.20
N ALA A 195 7.98 11.56 10.77
CA ALA A 195 8.51 10.25 10.44
C ALA A 195 9.01 9.49 11.67
N GLN A 196 9.04 8.17 11.52
CA GLN A 196 9.59 7.25 12.51
C GLN A 196 10.29 6.08 11.84
N THR A 197 11.29 5.51 12.51
CA THR A 197 11.86 4.23 12.08
C THR A 197 10.94 3.08 12.45
N VAL A 198 10.87 2.09 11.56
CA VAL A 198 10.24 0.80 11.81
C VAL A 198 11.36 -0.23 11.87
N ARG A 199 11.43 -0.95 12.99
CA ARG A 199 12.49 -1.94 13.20
C ARG A 199 12.28 -3.17 12.30
N PRO A 200 13.35 -3.88 11.92
CA PRO A 200 13.20 -5.20 11.30
C PRO A 200 12.29 -6.10 12.13
N SER A 201 11.50 -6.93 11.46
CA SER A 201 10.49 -7.85 12.02
C SER A 201 9.32 -7.19 12.77
N ALA A 202 9.25 -5.86 12.85
CA ALA A 202 8.09 -5.19 13.42
C ALA A 202 6.85 -5.45 12.58
N ASP A 203 5.70 -5.61 13.25
CA ASP A 203 4.39 -5.73 12.59
C ASP A 203 4.05 -4.39 11.92
N VAL A 204 3.90 -4.42 10.60
CA VAL A 204 3.60 -3.23 9.80
C VAL A 204 2.12 -3.07 9.51
N VAL A 205 1.31 -4.10 9.79
CA VAL A 205 -0.14 -4.05 9.57
C VAL A 205 -0.78 -2.90 10.34
N PRO A 206 -0.57 -2.68 11.65
CA PRO A 206 -1.21 -1.57 12.36
C PRO A 206 -0.65 -0.19 11.99
N LEU A 207 0.50 -0.14 11.31
CA LEU A 207 1.12 1.10 10.83
C LEU A 207 0.54 1.57 9.49
N LEU A 208 0.10 0.62 8.66
CA LEU A 208 -0.38 0.86 7.30
C LEU A 208 -1.88 0.60 7.13
N ILE A 209 -2.51 -0.16 8.03
CA ILE A 209 -3.96 -0.42 8.05
C ILE A 209 -4.53 0.17 9.34
N GLU A 210 -4.89 1.44 9.29
CA GLU A 210 -5.46 2.14 10.44
C GLU A 210 -6.94 1.76 10.62
N THR A 211 -7.25 1.16 11.76
CA THR A 211 -8.65 0.89 12.11
C THR A 211 -9.24 2.11 12.80
N SER A 212 -10.40 2.59 12.36
CA SER A 212 -11.07 3.74 12.98
C SER A 212 -12.55 3.52 13.20
N ALA A 213 -13.10 4.09 14.27
CA ALA A 213 -14.53 4.03 14.58
C ALA A 213 -15.37 4.96 13.67
N SER A 214 -14.75 5.96 13.04
CA SER A 214 -15.42 6.99 12.22
C SER A 214 -14.59 7.38 11.00
N PHE A 215 -15.30 7.76 9.93
CA PHE A 215 -14.73 8.34 8.72
C PHE A 215 -14.96 9.84 8.75
#